data_AF-A0A1I7UTV6-F1
#
_entry.id   AF-A0A1I7UTV6-F1
#
_cell.length_a   1.000
_cell.length_b   1.000
_cell.length_c   1.000
_cell.angle_alpha   90.00
_cell.angle_beta   90.00
_cell.angle_gamma   90.00
#
_symmetry.space_group_name_H-M   'P 1'
#
loop_
_entity.id
_entity.type
_entity.pdbx_description
1 polymer ?
#
loop_
_entity_poly.entity_id
_entity_poly.type
_entity_poly.pdbx_seq_one_letter_code
_entity_poly.pdbx_strand_id
1 'polypeptide(L)'
;MDKGEEKLSPMEYHFNVPWYLKIEKQKNDELAVWLICMRDCQMPWSVQCAFQIQIIHPSGKTISQNKENVFGLDTCLSECNIMKWEEMKKEYLDGDELTVVVNVNINKMTGIYVDACLQPSLSPQKQFTLKNTFTDVSKMVEGEQKKSSMEYHFNLPWVVEIEHKNDNLAVWLYCKRESDIPWFVQCALQIEIVHPSGKTKSKVETKVFGSKNGSVRGWYHFMKWEKMKKKYLDKDQLTVVVNGTINQIIGIP
;
A
#
# COMPACT_ATOMS: atom_id res chain seq x y z
N MET A 1 9.27 -11.30 36.77
CA MET A 1 10.30 -11.13 35.73
C MET A 1 11.68 -11.32 36.32
N ASP A 2 12.32 -12.43 35.95
CA ASP A 2 13.72 -12.72 36.23
C ASP A 2 14.66 -11.94 35.31
N LYS A 3 15.96 -11.93 35.62
CA LYS A 3 17.01 -11.18 34.91
C LYS A 3 17.02 -11.53 33.41
N GLY A 4 16.77 -10.54 32.55
CA GLY A 4 16.75 -10.70 31.10
C GLY A 4 15.37 -11.01 30.50
N GLU A 5 14.29 -10.96 31.28
CA GLU A 5 12.93 -11.01 30.72
C GLU A 5 12.53 -9.66 30.11
N GLU A 6 12.07 -9.72 28.86
CA GLU A 6 11.49 -8.60 28.13
C GLU A 6 9.99 -8.84 27.89
N LYS A 7 9.19 -7.77 27.92
CA LYS A 7 7.81 -7.78 27.44
C LYS A 7 7.68 -6.81 26.29
N LEU A 8 7.04 -7.27 25.22
CA LEU A 8 6.68 -6.47 24.06
C LEU A 8 5.19 -6.09 24.14
N SER A 9 4.88 -4.85 23.79
CA SER A 9 3.50 -4.44 23.53
C SER A 9 3.00 -5.09 22.23
N PRO A 10 1.67 -5.11 22.02
CA PRO A 10 1.12 -5.28 20.68
C PRO A 10 1.74 -4.28 19.69
N MET A 11 1.81 -4.71 18.43
CA MET A 11 2.15 -3.83 17.31
C MET A 11 1.03 -2.83 17.06
N GLU A 12 1.40 -1.56 16.91
CA GLU A 12 0.47 -0.52 16.47
C GLU A 12 0.95 0.14 15.18
N TYR A 13 0.00 0.58 14.35
CA TYR A 13 0.32 1.33 13.14
C TYR A 13 -0.05 2.79 13.31
N HIS A 14 0.96 3.66 13.24
CA HIS A 14 0.80 5.10 13.19
C HIS A 14 1.55 5.63 11.98
N PHE A 15 0.87 6.40 11.13
CA PHE A 15 1.43 6.95 9.90
C PHE A 15 2.01 5.89 8.94
N ASN A 16 1.41 4.69 8.89
CA ASN A 16 1.85 3.52 8.12
C ASN A 16 3.22 2.96 8.53
N VAL A 17 3.64 3.25 9.76
CA VAL A 17 4.85 2.72 10.35
C VAL A 17 4.44 1.85 11.53
N PRO A 18 4.96 0.61 11.65
CA PRO A 18 4.73 -0.22 12.81
C PRO A 18 5.56 0.29 14.00
N TRP A 19 4.89 0.43 15.13
CA TRP A 19 5.47 0.84 16.40
C TRP A 19 5.23 -0.24 17.45
N TYR A 20 6.22 -0.43 18.32
CA TYR A 20 6.12 -1.31 19.47
C TYR A 20 6.82 -0.68 20.65
N LEU A 21 6.39 -1.04 21.84
CA LEU A 21 7.10 -0.79 23.07
C LEU A 21 7.73 -2.09 23.56
N LYS A 22 8.95 -2.00 24.08
CA LYS A 22 9.57 -3.09 24.83
C LYS A 22 9.91 -2.59 26.22
N ILE A 23 9.59 -3.36 27.24
CA ILE A 23 10.12 -3.14 28.59
C ILE A 23 11.09 -4.25 28.94
N GLU A 24 12.19 -3.90 29.61
CA GLU A 24 13.24 -4.84 29.97
C GLU A 24 13.87 -4.46 31.31
N LYS A 25 14.14 -5.45 32.16
CA LYS A 25 14.99 -5.29 33.34
C LYS A 25 16.46 -5.33 32.93
N GLN A 26 17.13 -4.17 32.97
CA GLN A 26 18.56 -4.07 32.67
C GLN A 26 19.44 -4.70 33.76
N LYS A 27 20.69 -5.04 33.39
CA LYS A 27 21.67 -5.65 34.31
C LYS A 27 21.99 -4.78 35.54
N ASN A 28 21.88 -3.46 35.39
CA ASN A 28 22.10 -2.45 36.43
C ASN A 28 20.84 -2.13 37.27
N ASP A 29 19.83 -3.00 37.21
CA ASP A 29 18.57 -2.88 37.94
C ASP A 29 17.71 -1.67 37.54
N GLU A 30 17.79 -1.26 36.27
CA GLU A 30 16.95 -0.21 35.70
C GLU A 30 15.85 -0.79 34.82
N LEU A 31 14.69 -0.13 34.84
CA LEU A 31 13.65 -0.33 33.83
C LEU A 31 14.04 0.43 32.57
N ALA A 32 14.35 -0.32 31.52
CA ALA A 32 14.45 0.22 30.18
C ALA A 32 13.10 0.12 29.47
N VAL A 33 12.67 1.23 28.87
CA VAL A 33 11.58 1.27 27.91
C VAL A 33 12.18 1.58 26.53
N TRP A 34 11.86 0.75 25.56
CA TRP A 34 12.28 0.93 24.18
C TRP A 34 11.09 1.35 23.33
N LEU A 35 11.25 2.42 22.57
CA LEU A 35 10.39 2.71 21.42
C LEU A 35 11.02 2.05 20.19
N ILE A 36 10.26 1.17 19.56
CA ILE A 36 10.68 0.40 18.39
C ILE A 36 9.88 0.87 17.19
N CYS A 37 10.58 1.18 16.11
CA CYS A 37 10.02 1.51 14.81
C CYS A 37 10.79 0.69 13.78
N MET A 38 10.24 -0.47 13.40
CA MET A 38 10.93 -1.43 12.55
C MET A 38 10.11 -1.76 11.32
N ARG A 39 10.62 -1.40 10.14
CA ARG A 39 9.96 -1.70 8.87
C ARG A 39 10.74 -2.77 8.11
N ASP A 40 10.05 -3.82 7.67
CA ASP A 40 10.60 -4.84 6.79
C ASP A 40 10.67 -4.30 5.35
N CYS A 41 11.65 -3.43 5.11
CA CYS A 41 11.86 -2.78 3.82
C CYS A 41 13.34 -2.54 3.58
N GLN A 42 13.83 -2.99 2.42
CA GLN A 42 15.22 -2.82 1.97
C GLN A 42 15.50 -1.42 1.40
N MET A 43 14.46 -0.59 1.22
CA MET A 43 14.62 0.77 0.68
C MET A 43 14.94 1.76 1.82
N PRO A 44 15.78 2.79 1.58
CA PRO A 44 16.03 3.84 2.55
C PRO A 44 14.74 4.49 3.04
N TRP A 45 14.54 4.51 4.35
CA TRP A 45 13.41 5.16 5.01
C TRP A 45 13.89 5.81 6.30
N SER A 46 13.21 6.88 6.72
CA SER A 46 13.43 7.44 8.04
C SER A 46 12.20 8.11 8.66
N VAL A 47 12.09 8.04 9.98
CA VAL A 47 11.16 8.82 10.80
C VAL A 47 11.97 9.64 11.79
N GLN A 48 12.06 10.95 11.56
CA GLN A 48 12.58 11.89 12.54
C GLN A 48 11.43 12.33 13.44
N CYS A 49 11.57 12.10 14.75
CA CYS A 49 10.54 12.46 15.72
C CYS A 49 11.14 12.86 17.06
N ALA A 50 10.36 13.63 17.81
CA ALA A 50 10.52 13.81 19.24
C ALA A 50 9.45 12.98 19.94
N PHE A 51 9.78 12.32 21.04
CA PHE A 51 8.79 11.55 21.79
C PHE A 51 9.01 11.67 23.29
N GLN A 52 7.91 11.48 24.02
CA GLN A 52 7.89 11.43 25.47
C GLN A 52 7.39 10.07 25.92
N ILE A 53 8.19 9.37 26.73
CA ILE A 53 7.78 8.15 27.42
C ILE A 53 7.33 8.53 28.82
N GLN A 54 6.17 8.05 29.24
CA GLN A 54 5.60 8.25 30.56
C GLN A 54 5.31 6.92 31.24
N ILE A 55 5.63 6.82 32.53
CA ILE A 55 5.16 5.75 33.40
C ILE A 55 4.12 6.35 34.34
N ILE A 56 2.93 5.75 34.35
CA ILE A 56 1.79 6.25 35.11
C ILE A 56 1.72 5.49 36.44
N HIS A 57 1.87 6.22 37.54
CA HIS A 57 1.65 5.70 38.90
C HIS A 57 0.16 5.45 39.12
N PRO A 58 -0.26 4.42 39.90
CA PRO A 58 -1.68 4.11 40.13
C PRO A 58 -2.53 5.28 40.68
N SER A 59 -1.90 6.21 41.41
CA SER A 59 -2.54 7.46 41.88
C SER A 59 -2.76 8.54 40.81
N GLY A 60 -2.33 8.30 39.56
CA GLY A 60 -2.43 9.23 38.43
C GLY A 60 -1.22 10.17 38.27
N LYS A 61 -0.21 10.11 39.15
CA LYS A 61 1.05 10.84 38.96
C LYS A 61 1.86 10.21 37.82
N THR A 62 2.64 11.01 37.11
CA THR A 62 3.43 10.54 35.96
C THR A 62 4.89 10.94 36.10
N ILE A 63 5.79 10.01 35.80
CA ILE A 63 7.19 10.33 35.49
C ILE A 63 7.38 10.25 33.98
N SER A 64 8.22 11.12 33.43
CA SER A 64 8.38 11.22 31.98
C SER A 64 9.82 11.48 31.55
N GLN A 65 10.21 10.93 30.41
CA GLN A 65 11.46 11.23 29.73
C GLN A 65 11.21 11.63 28.28
N ASN A 66 11.85 12.71 27.84
CA ASN A 66 11.78 13.18 26.46
C ASN A 66 13.03 12.76 25.69
N LYS A 67 12.87 12.42 24.41
CA LYS A 67 13.97 12.08 23.53
C LYS A 67 13.66 12.47 22.09
N GLU A 68 14.69 12.71 21.30
CA GLU A 68 14.60 12.83 19.86
C GLU A 68 15.33 11.65 19.22
N ASN A 69 14.78 11.13 18.13
CA ASN A 69 15.44 10.07 17.36
C ASN A 69 15.11 10.15 15.88
N VAL A 70 15.99 9.56 15.08
CA VAL A 70 15.75 9.27 13.67
C VAL A 70 15.73 7.75 13.51
N PHE A 71 14.53 7.20 13.38
CA PHE A 71 14.37 5.79 13.07
C PHE A 71 14.63 5.54 11.59
N GLY A 72 15.22 4.40 11.23
CA GLY A 72 15.53 4.03 9.84
C GLY A 72 16.10 2.62 9.72
N LEU A 73 16.70 2.30 8.57
CA LEU A 73 17.33 1.01 8.26
C LEU A 73 18.33 0.57 9.34
N ASP A 74 19.21 1.49 9.76
CA ASP A 74 20.31 1.18 10.67
C ASP A 74 19.94 1.38 12.15
N THR A 75 18.83 2.09 12.41
CA THR A 75 18.42 2.48 13.77
C THR A 75 16.91 2.32 13.92
N CYS A 76 16.44 1.13 14.31
CA CYS A 76 15.01 0.86 14.51
C CYS A 76 14.56 0.90 15.97
N LEU A 77 15.47 1.19 16.90
CA LEU A 77 15.26 1.10 18.35
C LEU A 77 15.72 2.39 19.05
N SER A 78 15.02 2.79 20.11
CA SER A 78 15.47 3.85 21.02
C SER A 78 15.18 3.49 22.47
N GLU A 79 16.24 3.39 23.28
CA GLU A 79 16.16 3.06 24.70
C GLU A 79 16.02 4.29 25.60
N CYS A 80 15.23 4.17 26.65
CA CYS A 80 15.14 5.11 27.76
C CYS A 80 15.17 4.36 29.09
N ASN A 81 16.18 4.63 29.93
CA ASN A 81 16.20 4.17 31.32
C ASN A 81 15.45 5.16 32.19
N ILE A 82 14.28 4.74 32.67
CA ILE A 82 13.33 5.66 33.33
C ILE A 82 13.55 5.71 34.83
N MET A 83 13.73 4.54 35.47
CA MET A 83 13.80 4.42 36.92
C MET A 83 14.40 3.08 37.36
N LYS A 84 14.61 2.90 38.67
CA LYS A 84 15.02 1.61 39.23
C LYS A 84 13.89 0.57 39.14
N TRP A 85 14.25 -0.66 38.82
CA TRP A 85 13.29 -1.75 38.64
C TRP A 85 12.52 -2.05 39.92
N GLU A 86 13.21 -2.05 41.07
CA GLU A 86 12.57 -2.28 42.36
C GLU A 86 11.65 -1.13 42.79
N GLU A 87 11.96 0.11 42.39
CA GLU A 87 11.06 1.26 42.59
C GLU A 87 9.79 1.11 41.75
N MET A 88 9.92 0.74 40.46
CA MET A 88 8.76 0.45 39.61
C MET A 88 7.86 -0.62 40.20
N LYS A 89 8.42 -1.74 40.67
CA LYS A 89 7.63 -2.82 41.28
C LYS A 89 6.84 -2.35 42.50
N LYS A 90 7.49 -1.56 43.35
CA LYS A 90 6.94 -1.16 44.64
C LYS A 90 5.88 -0.08 44.51
N GLU A 91 6.07 0.85 43.57
CA GLU A 91 5.28 2.09 43.52
C GLU A 91 4.42 2.23 42.27
N TYR A 92 4.78 1.62 41.14
CA TYR A 92 4.13 1.87 39.84
C TYR A 92 3.32 0.70 39.30
N LEU A 93 3.42 -0.49 39.90
CA LEU A 93 2.55 -1.61 39.55
C LEU A 93 1.19 -1.47 40.24
N ASP A 94 0.12 -1.65 39.47
CA ASP A 94 -1.21 -1.93 40.00
C ASP A 94 -1.46 -3.43 39.86
N GLY A 95 -1.31 -4.16 40.96
CA GLY A 95 -1.19 -5.63 40.92
C GLY A 95 0.08 -6.05 40.18
N ASP A 96 -0.08 -6.53 38.94
CA ASP A 96 1.02 -6.97 38.07
C ASP A 96 1.06 -6.19 36.73
N GLU A 97 0.30 -5.08 36.66
CA GLU A 97 0.16 -4.23 35.49
C GLU A 97 0.99 -2.96 35.62
N LEU A 98 1.73 -2.62 34.55
CA LEU A 98 2.48 -1.38 34.41
C LEU A 98 1.89 -0.58 33.25
N THR A 99 1.52 0.67 33.50
CA THR A 99 1.00 1.56 32.45
C THR A 99 2.12 2.42 31.88
N VAL A 100 2.39 2.25 30.59
CA VAL A 100 3.37 3.03 29.83
C VAL A 100 2.65 3.76 28.70
N VAL A 101 2.86 5.08 28.61
CA VAL A 101 2.30 5.91 27.54
C VAL A 101 3.44 6.55 26.77
N VAL A 102 3.39 6.48 25.44
CA VAL A 102 4.38 7.14 24.58
C VAL A 102 3.70 8.09 23.62
N ASN A 103 4.04 9.38 23.75
CA ASN A 103 3.56 10.43 22.86
C ASN A 103 4.64 10.73 21.83
N VAL A 104 4.34 10.52 20.54
CA VAL A 104 5.30 10.71 19.44
C VAL A 104 4.89 11.90 18.56
N ASN A 105 5.76 12.89 18.46
CA ASN A 105 5.66 14.02 17.55
C ASN A 105 6.58 13.81 16.35
N ILE A 106 6.00 13.49 15.20
CA ILE A 106 6.75 13.27 13.97
C ILE A 106 7.10 14.62 13.33
N ASN A 107 8.40 14.87 13.19
CA ASN A 107 8.93 16.10 12.59
C ASN A 107 9.08 15.95 11.08
N LYS A 108 9.56 14.78 10.62
CA LYS A 108 9.80 14.51 9.20
C LYS A 108 9.78 13.00 8.92
N MET A 109 9.20 12.62 7.79
CA MET A 109 9.27 11.25 7.27
C MET A 109 9.85 11.24 5.87
N THR A 110 10.68 10.24 5.55
CA THR A 110 11.21 10.01 4.21
C THR A 110 11.18 8.52 3.86
N GLY A 111 10.98 8.17 2.59
CA GLY A 111 10.96 6.77 2.13
C GLY A 111 9.79 5.92 2.64
N ILE A 112 8.86 6.52 3.37
CA ILE A 112 7.63 5.89 3.88
C ILE A 112 6.48 6.32 2.99
N TYR A 113 6.32 5.59 1.90
CA TYR A 113 5.14 5.71 1.03
C TYR A 113 4.01 4.89 1.66
N VAL A 114 2.76 5.31 1.44
CA VAL A 114 1.55 4.63 1.95
C VAL A 114 1.50 3.22 1.37
N ASP A 115 2.08 2.25 2.09
CA ASP A 115 1.84 0.84 1.83
C ASP A 115 0.38 0.59 2.20
N ALA A 116 -0.48 0.52 1.18
CA ALA A 116 -1.89 0.12 1.32
C ALA A 116 -2.05 -1.32 1.87
N CYS A 117 -0.97 -1.98 2.28
CA CYS A 117 -0.90 -3.37 2.69
C CYS A 117 -0.89 -3.60 4.21
N LEU A 118 -0.86 -2.57 5.06
CA LEU A 118 -0.77 -2.75 6.53
C LEU A 118 -2.01 -2.30 7.32
N GLN A 119 -3.13 -1.97 6.64
CA GLN A 119 -4.42 -1.68 7.27
C GLN A 119 -5.54 -2.49 6.59
N PRO A 120 -6.00 -3.62 7.16
CA PRO A 120 -7.16 -4.34 6.63
C PRO A 120 -8.51 -3.65 6.90
N SER A 121 -8.56 -2.52 7.61
CA SER A 121 -9.83 -1.89 7.99
C SER A 121 -9.90 -0.41 7.62
N LEU A 122 -10.87 -0.08 6.76
CA LEU A 122 -11.52 1.23 6.57
C LEU A 122 -10.88 2.28 5.62
N SER A 123 -9.90 1.94 4.77
CA SER A 123 -9.68 2.77 3.58
C SER A 123 -10.63 2.34 2.46
N PRO A 124 -11.32 3.27 1.75
CA PRO A 124 -12.13 2.90 0.60
C PRO A 124 -11.24 2.19 -0.42
N GLN A 125 -11.71 1.03 -0.92
CA GLN A 125 -10.99 0.29 -1.95
C GLN A 125 -10.61 1.24 -3.08
N LYS A 126 -9.32 1.29 -3.44
CA LYS A 126 -8.80 2.13 -4.53
C LYS A 126 -9.27 1.55 -5.86
N GLN A 127 -10.48 1.91 -6.26
CA GLN A 127 -11.10 1.45 -7.51
C GLN A 127 -11.09 2.56 -8.56
N PHE A 128 -11.01 2.16 -9.83
CA PHE A 128 -11.19 3.05 -10.97
C PHE A 128 -11.93 2.34 -12.10
N THR A 129 -12.58 3.15 -12.95
CA THR A 129 -13.27 2.68 -14.15
C THR A 129 -12.85 3.54 -15.33
N LEU A 130 -12.31 2.90 -16.37
CA LEU A 130 -12.06 3.52 -17.68
C LEU A 130 -13.15 3.05 -18.63
N LYS A 131 -13.89 3.97 -19.24
CA LYS A 131 -14.93 3.64 -20.23
C LYS A 131 -14.63 4.35 -21.54
N ASN A 132 -14.24 3.58 -22.54
CA ASN A 132 -13.78 4.10 -23.82
C ASN A 132 -14.56 3.48 -24.97
N THR A 133 -15.01 4.32 -25.90
CA THR A 133 -15.70 3.91 -27.12
C THR A 133 -14.82 4.20 -28.32
N PHE A 134 -14.48 3.16 -29.07
CA PHE A 134 -13.65 3.22 -30.26
C PHE A 134 -14.54 3.23 -31.49
N THR A 135 -14.27 4.10 -32.46
CA THR A 135 -15.02 4.20 -33.73
C THR A 135 -14.26 3.55 -34.88
N ASP A 136 -14.96 3.29 -35.99
CA ASP A 136 -14.39 2.72 -37.22
C ASP A 136 -13.66 1.39 -36.96
N VAL A 137 -14.19 0.58 -36.05
CA VAL A 137 -13.52 -0.63 -35.56
C VAL A 137 -13.58 -1.74 -36.60
N SER A 138 -14.68 -1.86 -37.34
CA SER A 138 -14.81 -2.86 -38.41
C SER A 138 -13.81 -2.67 -39.56
N LYS A 139 -13.27 -1.45 -39.71
CA LYS A 139 -12.29 -1.08 -40.73
C LYS A 139 -10.84 -1.39 -40.34
N MET A 140 -10.60 -1.76 -39.07
CA MET A 140 -9.26 -2.06 -38.59
C MET A 140 -8.67 -3.27 -39.33
N VAL A 141 -7.52 -3.08 -39.96
CA VAL A 141 -6.78 -4.17 -40.60
C VAL A 141 -6.03 -5.02 -39.58
N GLU A 142 -5.59 -6.21 -39.96
CA GLU A 142 -4.78 -7.08 -39.11
C GLU A 142 -3.51 -6.33 -38.63
N GLY A 143 -3.26 -6.36 -37.32
CA GLY A 143 -2.18 -5.63 -36.64
C GLY A 143 -2.50 -4.17 -36.31
N GLU A 144 -3.63 -3.61 -36.77
CA GLU A 144 -3.99 -2.22 -36.46
C GLU A 144 -4.40 -2.07 -34.99
N GLN A 145 -4.00 -0.94 -34.40
CA GLN A 145 -4.22 -0.61 -32.99
C GLN A 145 -4.97 0.72 -32.87
N LYS A 146 -5.91 0.78 -31.93
CA LYS A 146 -6.54 2.04 -31.50
C LYS A 146 -6.39 2.20 -30.00
N LYS A 147 -5.99 3.40 -29.57
CA LYS A 147 -5.74 3.75 -28.17
C LYS A 147 -6.75 4.78 -27.69
N SER A 148 -7.17 4.68 -26.43
CA SER A 148 -7.94 5.72 -25.75
C SER A 148 -7.07 6.95 -25.49
N SER A 149 -7.72 8.04 -25.08
CA SER A 149 -7.03 9.10 -24.34
C SER A 149 -6.43 8.53 -23.04
N MET A 150 -5.41 9.21 -22.55
CA MET A 150 -4.81 8.92 -21.25
C MET A 150 -5.70 9.46 -20.13
N GLU A 151 -6.00 8.63 -19.14
CA GLU A 151 -6.77 8.97 -17.95
C GLU A 151 -5.92 8.76 -16.69
N TYR A 152 -6.03 9.63 -15.70
CA TYR A 152 -5.23 9.54 -14.47
C TYR A 152 -6.07 9.03 -13.30
N HIS A 153 -5.60 7.94 -12.68
CA HIS A 153 -6.17 7.43 -11.44
C HIS A 153 -5.04 7.08 -10.48
N PHE A 154 -5.13 7.60 -9.25
CA PHE A 154 -4.11 7.37 -8.21
C PHE A 154 -2.70 7.76 -8.67
N ASN A 155 -2.59 8.92 -9.33
CA ASN A 155 -1.35 9.46 -9.91
C ASN A 155 -0.69 8.55 -10.97
N LEU A 156 -1.46 7.63 -11.56
CA LEU A 156 -1.00 6.75 -12.62
C LEU A 156 -1.72 7.08 -13.93
N PRO A 157 -0.99 7.22 -15.04
CA PRO A 157 -1.58 7.40 -16.36
C PRO A 157 -1.97 6.05 -16.95
N TRP A 158 -3.26 5.89 -17.27
CA TRP A 158 -3.82 4.68 -17.85
C TRP A 158 -4.29 4.92 -19.28
N VAL A 159 -4.08 3.92 -20.15
CA VAL A 159 -4.55 3.93 -21.55
C VAL A 159 -5.10 2.56 -21.90
N VAL A 160 -6.27 2.50 -22.51
CA VAL A 160 -6.85 1.28 -23.07
C VAL A 160 -6.50 1.20 -24.56
N GLU A 161 -6.10 0.03 -25.04
CA GLU A 161 -5.84 -0.24 -26.45
C GLU A 161 -6.66 -1.44 -26.91
N ILE A 162 -7.18 -1.35 -28.12
CA ILE A 162 -7.72 -2.48 -28.87
C ILE A 162 -6.84 -2.75 -30.09
N GLU A 163 -6.68 -4.02 -30.44
CA GLU A 163 -5.88 -4.46 -31.58
C GLU A 163 -6.60 -5.59 -32.30
N HIS A 164 -6.63 -5.55 -33.63
CA HIS A 164 -7.05 -6.68 -34.45
C HIS A 164 -5.84 -7.60 -34.64
N LYS A 165 -5.88 -8.82 -34.11
CA LYS A 165 -4.72 -9.70 -34.12
C LYS A 165 -5.06 -11.18 -34.24
N ASN A 166 -4.52 -11.85 -35.25
CA ASN A 166 -4.73 -13.25 -35.58
C ASN A 166 -6.21 -13.63 -35.50
N ASP A 167 -7.08 -12.87 -36.19
CA ASP A 167 -8.55 -13.01 -36.18
C ASP A 167 -9.21 -12.89 -34.79
N ASN A 168 -8.55 -12.21 -33.84
CA ASN A 168 -9.09 -11.90 -32.54
C ASN A 168 -9.04 -10.39 -32.27
N LEU A 169 -10.00 -9.93 -31.49
CA LEU A 169 -9.87 -8.70 -30.72
C LEU A 169 -8.92 -9.00 -29.55
N ALA A 170 -7.79 -8.31 -29.54
CA ALA A 170 -6.95 -8.14 -28.37
C ALA A 170 -7.33 -6.84 -27.64
N VAL A 171 -7.23 -6.86 -26.31
CA VAL A 171 -7.50 -5.69 -25.46
C VAL A 171 -6.40 -5.57 -24.43
N TRP A 172 -5.81 -4.39 -24.33
CA TRP A 172 -4.70 -4.08 -23.45
C TRP A 172 -5.01 -2.87 -22.58
N LEU A 173 -4.56 -2.91 -21.34
CA LEU A 173 -4.46 -1.79 -20.41
C LEU A 173 -2.97 -1.46 -20.23
N TYR A 174 -2.62 -0.21 -20.46
CA TYR A 174 -1.30 0.34 -20.23
C TYR A 174 -1.31 1.22 -18.98
N CYS A 175 -0.31 1.08 -18.13
CA CYS A 175 0.08 2.09 -17.16
C CYS A 175 1.31 2.82 -17.70
N LYS A 176 1.13 3.98 -18.33
CA LYS A 176 2.16 4.76 -19.05
C LYS A 176 3.10 5.52 -18.13
N ARG A 177 3.28 5.05 -16.90
CA ARG A 177 4.15 5.71 -15.94
C ARG A 177 5.61 5.53 -16.36
N GLU A 178 6.27 6.66 -16.54
CA GLU A 178 7.72 6.76 -16.75
C GLU A 178 8.35 7.25 -15.44
N SER A 179 9.29 6.48 -14.90
CA SER A 179 9.95 6.81 -13.63
C SER A 179 11.22 6.00 -13.48
N ASP A 180 12.29 6.68 -13.06
CA ASP A 180 13.56 6.05 -12.68
C ASP A 180 13.49 5.35 -11.31
N ILE A 181 12.44 5.68 -10.53
CA ILE A 181 12.17 5.03 -9.25
C ILE A 181 11.44 3.71 -9.52
N PRO A 182 11.93 2.57 -8.99
CA PRO A 182 11.22 1.30 -9.07
C PRO A 182 9.81 1.45 -8.51
N TRP A 183 8.82 1.08 -9.31
CA TRP A 183 7.42 1.11 -8.92
C TRP A 183 6.72 -0.18 -9.33
N PHE A 184 5.65 -0.51 -8.62
CA PHE A 184 4.69 -1.48 -9.10
C PHE A 184 3.29 -1.23 -8.57
N VAL A 185 2.31 -1.75 -9.28
CA VAL A 185 0.88 -1.70 -8.95
C VAL A 185 0.32 -3.09 -9.13
N GLN A 186 -0.16 -3.70 -8.06
CA GLN A 186 -0.94 -4.91 -8.16
C GLN A 186 -2.43 -4.54 -8.19
N CYS A 187 -3.13 -4.98 -9.23
CA CYS A 187 -4.55 -4.71 -9.39
C CYS A 187 -5.32 -5.96 -9.83
N ALA A 188 -6.51 -6.13 -9.27
CA ALA A 188 -7.53 -6.98 -9.87
C ALA A 188 -8.20 -6.20 -11.00
N LEU A 189 -8.10 -6.72 -12.22
CA LEU A 189 -8.64 -6.11 -13.43
C LEU A 189 -9.84 -6.92 -13.92
N GLN A 190 -10.92 -6.21 -14.26
CA GLN A 190 -12.03 -6.72 -15.05
C GLN A 190 -12.14 -5.88 -16.32
N ILE A 191 -11.88 -6.50 -17.47
CA ILE A 191 -12.07 -5.87 -18.78
C ILE A 191 -13.35 -6.42 -19.39
N GLU A 192 -14.19 -5.52 -19.87
CA GLU A 192 -15.51 -5.81 -20.40
C GLU A 192 -15.69 -5.21 -21.79
N ILE A 193 -16.32 -5.98 -22.69
CA ILE A 193 -16.85 -5.47 -23.94
C ILE A 193 -18.37 -5.36 -23.78
N VAL A 194 -18.89 -4.16 -24.02
CA VAL A 194 -20.32 -3.87 -23.88
C VAL A 194 -21.04 -4.28 -25.16
N HIS A 195 -22.04 -5.13 -25.02
CA HIS A 195 -22.98 -5.49 -26.09
C HIS A 195 -23.99 -4.34 -26.28
N PRO A 196 -24.50 -4.09 -27.50
CA PRO A 196 -25.50 -3.03 -27.75
C PRO A 196 -26.76 -3.13 -26.89
N SER A 197 -27.13 -4.34 -26.44
CA SER A 197 -28.24 -4.56 -25.51
C SER A 197 -27.94 -4.20 -24.04
N GLY A 198 -26.76 -3.64 -23.73
CA GLY A 198 -26.31 -3.33 -22.37
C GLY A 198 -25.70 -4.49 -21.57
N LYS A 199 -25.70 -5.72 -22.10
CA LYS A 199 -25.02 -6.86 -21.48
C LYS A 199 -23.50 -6.75 -21.69
N THR A 200 -22.69 -7.32 -20.82
CA THR A 200 -21.23 -7.32 -20.99
C THR A 200 -20.68 -8.73 -21.19
N LYS A 201 -19.55 -8.83 -21.88
CA LYS A 201 -18.68 -9.99 -21.83
C LYS A 201 -17.37 -9.58 -21.17
N SER A 202 -17.06 -10.19 -20.03
CA SER A 202 -15.91 -9.83 -19.22
C SER A 202 -14.84 -10.91 -19.16
N LYS A 203 -13.62 -10.49 -18.84
CA LYS A 203 -12.54 -11.33 -18.32
C LYS A 203 -11.96 -10.66 -17.08
N VAL A 204 -11.60 -11.46 -16.09
CA VAL A 204 -11.06 -10.99 -14.81
C VAL A 204 -9.72 -11.64 -14.56
N GLU A 205 -8.74 -10.86 -14.11
CA GLU A 205 -7.44 -11.38 -13.68
C GLU A 205 -6.73 -10.40 -12.74
N THR A 206 -5.93 -10.93 -11.82
CA THR A 206 -5.02 -10.11 -11.02
C THR A 206 -3.70 -9.96 -11.74
N LYS A 207 -3.26 -8.71 -11.94
CA LYS A 207 -2.04 -8.39 -12.66
C LYS A 207 -1.18 -7.40 -11.87
N VAL A 208 0.12 -7.45 -12.13
CA VAL A 208 1.09 -6.49 -11.58
C VAL A 208 1.65 -5.65 -12.72
N PHE A 209 1.58 -4.32 -12.63
CA PHE A 209 2.30 -3.37 -13.49
C PHE A 209 3.56 -2.91 -12.78
N GLY A 210 4.62 -2.58 -13.49
CA GLY A 210 5.79 -1.96 -12.85
C GLY A 210 7.06 -2.01 -13.67
N SER A 211 8.12 -1.38 -13.16
CA SER A 211 9.40 -1.21 -13.88
C SER A 211 10.02 -2.53 -14.35
N LYS A 212 9.88 -3.61 -13.56
CA LYS A 212 10.40 -4.96 -13.90
C LYS A 212 9.39 -5.86 -14.61
N ASN A 213 8.10 -5.62 -14.36
CA ASN A 213 7.02 -6.51 -14.82
C ASN A 213 6.43 -6.05 -16.16
N GLY A 214 6.78 -4.84 -16.61
CA GLY A 214 6.19 -4.21 -17.78
C GLY A 214 4.94 -3.39 -17.43
N SER A 215 4.64 -2.43 -18.30
CA SER A 215 3.57 -1.45 -18.14
C SER A 215 2.27 -1.85 -18.83
N VAL A 216 2.15 -3.08 -19.33
CA VAL A 216 1.04 -3.51 -20.21
C VAL A 216 0.45 -4.84 -19.75
N ARG A 217 -0.87 -4.92 -19.66
CA ARG A 217 -1.61 -6.14 -19.30
C ARG A 217 -2.88 -6.25 -20.12
N GLY A 218 -3.34 -7.47 -20.38
CA GLY A 218 -4.56 -7.67 -21.14
C GLY A 218 -4.66 -9.07 -21.70
N TRP A 219 -5.52 -9.22 -22.72
CA TRP A 219 -5.72 -10.49 -23.40
C TRP A 219 -5.55 -10.32 -24.89
N TYR A 220 -4.60 -11.08 -25.42
CA TYR A 220 -4.41 -11.26 -26.84
C TYR A 220 -5.66 -11.87 -27.51
N HIS A 221 -6.23 -12.92 -26.91
CA HIS A 221 -7.42 -13.60 -27.42
C HIS A 221 -8.65 -13.25 -26.58
N PHE A 222 -9.08 -11.98 -26.56
CA PHE A 222 -10.25 -11.58 -25.78
C PHE A 222 -11.55 -12.13 -26.40
N MET A 223 -11.72 -11.92 -27.71
CA MET A 223 -12.88 -12.37 -28.48
C MET A 223 -12.50 -12.59 -29.95
N LYS A 224 -13.11 -13.57 -30.62
CA LYS A 224 -12.99 -13.70 -32.09
C LYS A 224 -13.47 -12.44 -32.80
N TRP A 225 -12.70 -11.96 -33.78
CA TRP A 225 -12.95 -10.70 -34.48
C TRP A 225 -14.31 -10.66 -35.16
N GLU A 226 -14.65 -11.70 -35.93
CA GLU A 226 -15.96 -11.81 -36.59
C GLU A 226 -17.14 -11.83 -35.61
N LYS A 227 -16.96 -12.46 -34.44
CA LYS A 227 -17.99 -12.44 -33.38
C LYS A 227 -18.16 -11.04 -32.81
N MET A 228 -17.07 -10.32 -32.59
CA MET A 228 -17.09 -8.94 -32.13
C MET A 228 -17.82 -8.05 -33.13
N LYS A 229 -17.42 -8.09 -34.42
CA LYS A 229 -18.07 -7.29 -35.49
C LYS A 229 -19.58 -7.53 -35.57
N LYS A 230 -19.99 -8.80 -35.57
CA LYS A 230 -21.41 -9.19 -35.77
C LYS A 230 -22.31 -8.85 -34.57
N LYS A 231 -21.77 -8.86 -33.35
CA LYS A 231 -22.60 -8.83 -32.13
C LYS A 231 -22.34 -7.65 -31.21
N TYR A 232 -21.15 -7.07 -31.22
CA TYR A 232 -20.72 -6.09 -30.22
C TYR A 232 -20.53 -4.69 -30.77
N LEU A 233 -20.48 -4.51 -32.09
CA LEU A 233 -20.47 -3.18 -32.68
C LEU A 233 -21.88 -2.57 -32.72
N ASP A 234 -21.99 -1.32 -32.29
CA ASP A 234 -23.15 -0.46 -32.54
C ASP A 234 -22.70 0.75 -33.35
N LYS A 235 -23.29 0.97 -34.53
CA LYS A 235 -22.88 2.03 -35.48
C LYS A 235 -21.35 2.08 -35.72
N ASP A 236 -20.74 0.90 -35.86
CA ASP A 236 -19.30 0.69 -36.01
C ASP A 236 -18.45 1.18 -34.83
N GLN A 237 -19.04 1.22 -33.64
CA GLN A 237 -18.39 1.58 -32.39
C GLN A 237 -18.30 0.40 -31.44
N LEU A 238 -17.17 0.27 -30.76
CA LEU A 238 -16.94 -0.74 -29.73
C LEU A 238 -16.68 -0.05 -28.38
N THR A 239 -17.49 -0.33 -27.37
CA THR A 239 -17.25 0.17 -26.02
C THR A 239 -16.53 -0.87 -25.17
N VAL A 240 -15.40 -0.45 -24.60
CA VAL A 240 -14.58 -1.21 -23.65
C VAL A 240 -14.67 -0.54 -22.29
N VAL A 241 -14.94 -1.32 -21.25
CA VAL A 241 -14.91 -0.87 -19.85
C VAL A 241 -13.82 -1.64 -19.12
N VAL A 242 -12.96 -0.93 -18.42
CA VAL A 242 -11.92 -1.52 -17.56
C VAL A 242 -12.19 -1.08 -16.13
N ASN A 243 -12.52 -2.04 -15.27
CA ASN A 243 -12.64 -1.82 -13.84
C ASN A 243 -11.38 -2.35 -13.16
N GLY A 244 -10.68 -1.49 -12.43
CA GLY A 244 -9.47 -1.85 -11.69
C GLY A 244 -9.67 -1.64 -10.20
N THR A 245 -9.32 -2.65 -9.40
CA THR A 245 -9.15 -2.52 -7.95
C THR A 245 -7.67 -2.63 -7.63
N ILE A 246 -7.09 -1.56 -7.07
CA ILE A 246 -5.68 -1.54 -6.67
C ILE A 246 -5.56 -2.22 -5.31
N ASN A 247 -4.87 -3.35 -5.29
CA ASN A 247 -4.58 -4.13 -4.10
C ASN A 247 -3.29 -3.65 -3.43
N GLN A 248 -2.31 -3.21 -4.24
CA GLN A 248 -1.01 -2.72 -3.75
C GLN A 248 -0.44 -1.69 -4.73
N ILE A 249 0.22 -0.67 -4.19
CA ILE A 249 0.88 0.39 -4.96
C ILE A 249 2.16 0.78 -4.23
N ILE A 250 3.31 0.67 -4.91
CA ILE A 250 4.63 0.96 -4.33
C ILE A 250 5.42 1.87 -5.25
N GLY A 251 6.17 2.80 -4.65
CA GLY A 251 7.05 3.72 -5.36
C GLY A 251 6.28 4.80 -6.11
N ILE A 252 5.05 5.13 -5.70
CA ILE A 252 4.15 6.09 -6.37
C ILE A 252 3.79 7.18 -5.34
N PRO A 253 4.17 8.45 -5.58
CA PRO A 253 3.87 9.56 -4.67
C PRO A 253 2.37 9.81 -4.49
#